data_AF-K1L4A2-F1
#
_entry.id   AF-K1L4A2-F1
#
_cell.length_a   1.000
_cell.length_b   1.000
_cell.length_c   1.000
_cell.angle_alpha   90.00
_cell.angle_beta   90.00
_cell.angle_gamma   90.00
#
_symmetry.space_group_name_H-M   'P 1'
#
loop_
_entity.id
_entity.type
_entity.pdbx_description
1 polymer ?
#
loop_
_entity_poly.entity_id
_entity_poly.type
_entity_poly.pdbx_seq_one_letter_code
_entity_poly.pdbx_strand_id
1 'polypeptide(L)'
;MTSESQNIEFKVSWRDEYLKWICGFANANGGKLYIGSDDKGKVIGVDNHKKLLEDLPNKFRDILGVYAEVNLQEEMDNYYLEIIVPRYDVPIFCKR
;
A
#
# COMPACT_ATOMS: atom_id res chain seq x y z
N MET A 1 -10.84 -24.39 3.02
CA MET A 1 -9.70 -23.46 2.90
C MET A 1 -10.30 -22.09 2.70
N THR A 2 -10.17 -21.25 3.72
CA THR A 2 -10.83 -19.94 3.82
C THR A 2 -10.36 -19.04 2.69
N SER A 3 -11.28 -18.59 1.85
CA SER A 3 -11.03 -17.51 0.90
C SER A 3 -10.66 -16.27 1.71
N GLU A 4 -9.38 -16.09 1.98
CA GLU A 4 -8.85 -14.79 2.39
C GLU A 4 -9.11 -13.85 1.22
N SER A 5 -10.16 -13.04 1.33
CA SER A 5 -10.37 -11.89 0.47
C SER A 5 -9.21 -10.92 0.74
N GLN A 6 -8.08 -11.17 0.09
CA GLN A 6 -6.92 -10.29 0.05
C GLN A 6 -7.42 -9.01 -0.64
N ASN A 7 -7.57 -7.93 0.13
CA ASN A 7 -7.97 -6.64 -0.43
C ASN A 7 -6.80 -6.11 -1.26
N ILE A 8 -6.90 -6.18 -2.58
CA ILE A 8 -5.84 -5.75 -3.51
C ILE A 8 -6.32 -4.51 -4.25
N GLU A 9 -5.49 -3.47 -4.25
CA GLU A 9 -5.74 -2.24 -4.99
C GLU A 9 -4.53 -1.87 -5.85
N PHE A 10 -4.80 -1.35 -7.05
CA PHE A 10 -3.79 -0.84 -7.97
C PHE A 10 -3.92 0.69 -8.13
N LYS A 11 -2.78 1.38 -8.15
CA LYS A 11 -2.71 2.82 -8.41
C LYS A 11 -1.50 3.13 -9.28
N VAL A 12 -1.70 4.00 -10.25
CA VAL A 12 -0.64 4.43 -11.19
C VAL A 12 0.47 5.23 -10.51
N SER A 13 0.18 5.93 -9.42
CA SER A 13 1.13 6.77 -8.67
C SER A 13 0.74 6.80 -7.20
N TRP A 14 1.60 7.30 -6.30
CA TRP A 14 1.23 7.52 -4.90
C TRP A 14 0.55 8.87 -4.71
N ARG A 15 -0.48 8.91 -3.84
CA ARG A 15 -1.10 10.13 -3.33
C ARG A 15 -1.41 9.96 -1.86
N ASP A 16 -1.28 11.03 -1.07
CA ASP A 16 -1.53 10.95 0.38
C ASP A 16 -2.99 10.66 0.74
N GLU A 17 -3.95 10.92 -0.16
CA GLU A 17 -5.33 10.43 -0.01
C GLU A 17 -5.40 8.89 0.11
N TYR A 18 -4.37 8.16 -0.33
CA TYR A 18 -4.32 6.70 -0.28
C TYR A 18 -4.10 6.16 1.14
N LEU A 19 -3.78 7.02 2.11
CA LEU A 19 -3.74 6.66 3.53
C LEU A 19 -5.09 6.09 4.03
N LYS A 20 -6.23 6.50 3.42
CA LYS A 20 -7.54 5.93 3.77
C LYS A 20 -7.67 4.45 3.40
N TRP A 21 -6.98 3.99 2.34
CA TRP A 21 -6.94 2.56 1.98
C TRP A 21 -6.06 1.79 2.94
N ILE A 22 -4.89 2.32 3.31
CA ILE A 22 -4.01 1.71 4.33
C ILE A 22 -4.78 1.50 5.64
N CYS A 23 -5.48 2.54 6.08
CA CYS A 23 -6.38 2.47 7.22
C CYS A 23 -7.49 1.42 7.07
N GLY A 24 -8.15 1.40 5.91
CA GLY A 24 -9.22 0.44 5.62
C GLY A 24 -8.72 -1.00 5.66
N PHE A 25 -7.53 -1.25 5.11
CA PHE A 25 -6.89 -2.57 5.11
C PHE A 25 -6.52 -3.01 6.52
N ALA A 26 -5.90 -2.13 7.31
CA ALA A 26 -5.53 -2.43 8.69
C ALA A 26 -6.73 -2.83 9.56
N ASN A 27 -7.88 -2.17 9.36
CA ASN A 27 -9.13 -2.45 10.08
C ASN A 27 -9.94 -3.65 9.53
N ALA A 28 -9.56 -4.16 8.35
CA ALA A 28 -10.23 -5.27 7.70
C ALA A 28 -9.41 -6.57 7.87
N ASN A 29 -9.23 -7.35 6.80
CA ASN A 29 -8.41 -8.55 6.80
C ASN A 29 -6.98 -8.29 6.29
N GLY A 30 -6.47 -7.07 6.45
CA GLY A 30 -5.26 -6.63 5.77
C GLY A 30 -5.50 -6.37 4.29
N GLY A 31 -4.43 -6.06 3.57
CA GLY A 31 -4.51 -5.80 2.14
C GLY A 31 -3.17 -5.45 1.50
N LYS A 32 -3.19 -5.33 0.19
CA LYS A 32 -2.05 -4.94 -0.63
C LYS A 32 -2.41 -3.76 -1.52
N LEU A 33 -1.53 -2.79 -1.58
CA LEU A 33 -1.64 -1.64 -2.47
C LEU A 33 -0.42 -1.60 -3.39
N TYR A 34 -0.66 -1.70 -4.69
CA TYR A 34 0.35 -1.63 -5.73
C TYR A 34 0.43 -0.21 -6.28
N ILE A 35 1.61 0.40 -6.23
CA ILE A 35 1.88 1.75 -6.75
C ILE A 35 2.80 1.66 -7.96
N GLY A 36 2.38 2.24 -9.09
CA GLY A 36 3.05 2.08 -10.38
C GLY A 36 2.36 1.06 -11.29
N SER A 37 1.10 0.73 -11.00
CA SER A 37 0.27 -0.18 -11.81
C SER A 37 -1.08 0.45 -12.14
N ASP A 38 -1.54 0.27 -13.38
CA ASP A 38 -2.88 0.66 -13.81
C ASP A 38 -3.98 -0.21 -13.16
N ASP A 39 -5.24 0.23 -13.24
CA ASP A 39 -6.43 -0.50 -12.77
C ASP A 39 -6.55 -1.90 -13.39
N LYS A 40 -5.96 -2.12 -14.58
CA LYS A 40 -5.87 -3.43 -15.23
C LYS A 40 -4.71 -4.31 -14.73
N GLY A 41 -3.96 -3.87 -13.72
CA GLY A 41 -2.78 -4.56 -13.19
C GLY A 41 -1.53 -4.45 -14.06
N LYS A 42 -1.55 -3.62 -15.12
CA LYS A 42 -0.37 -3.39 -15.96
C LYS A 42 0.62 -2.49 -15.22
N VAL A 43 1.86 -2.96 -15.04
CA VAL A 43 2.96 -2.15 -14.49
C VAL A 43 3.31 -1.04 -15.49
N ILE A 44 3.24 0.21 -15.03
CA ILE A 44 3.61 1.41 -15.78
C ILE A 44 4.90 2.05 -15.27
N GLY A 45 5.34 1.69 -14.06
CA GLY A 45 6.52 2.25 -13.43
C GLY A 45 6.24 3.47 -12.55
N VAL A 46 7.10 3.72 -11.56
CA VAL A 46 7.06 4.93 -10.72
C VAL A 46 8.47 5.50 -10.53
N ASP A 47 8.73 6.71 -11.04
CA ASP A 47 10.07 7.31 -11.03
C ASP A 47 10.59 7.62 -9.61
N ASN A 48 9.71 8.00 -8.69
CA ASN A 48 10.07 8.37 -7.31
C ASN A 48 10.03 7.17 -6.33
N HIS A 49 10.11 5.94 -6.85
CA HIS A 49 10.09 4.70 -6.06
C HIS A 49 11.04 4.70 -4.86
N LYS A 50 12.29 5.17 -5.04
CA LYS A 50 13.30 5.23 -3.95
C LYS A 50 12.85 6.12 -2.78
N LYS A 51 12.37 7.32 -3.11
CA LYS A 51 11.87 8.26 -2.10
C LYS A 51 10.64 7.71 -1.38
N LEU A 52 9.72 7.11 -2.12
CA LEU A 52 8.53 6.50 -1.55
C LEU A 52 8.86 5.31 -0.64
N LEU A 53 9.85 4.48 -1.01
CA LEU A 53 10.30 3.36 -0.19
C LEU A 53 10.77 3.81 1.21
N GLU A 54 11.42 4.98 1.29
CA GLU A 54 11.88 5.57 2.54
C GLU A 54 10.77 6.33 3.29
N ASP A 55 9.97 7.12 2.57
CA ASP A 55 8.97 8.01 3.16
C ASP A 55 7.72 7.27 3.65
N LEU A 56 7.24 6.27 2.91
CA LEU A 56 5.95 5.62 3.17
C LEU A 56 5.88 4.86 4.49
N PRO A 57 6.83 3.98 4.85
CA PRO A 57 6.78 3.27 6.13
C PRO A 57 6.75 4.24 7.32
N ASN A 58 7.57 5.30 7.25
CA ASN A 58 7.61 6.35 8.26
C ASN A 58 6.29 7.12 8.33
N LYS A 59 5.70 7.45 7.18
CA LYS A 59 4.42 8.14 7.07
C LYS A 59 3.26 7.32 7.65
N PHE A 60 3.19 6.02 7.35
CA PHE A 60 2.15 5.15 7.89
C PHE A 60 2.21 5.05 9.41
N ARG A 61 3.42 4.96 9.97
CA ARG A 61 3.63 4.97 11.43
C ARG A 61 3.26 6.32 12.05
N ASP A 62 3.74 7.43 11.49
CA ASP A 62 3.57 8.77 12.07
C ASP A 62 2.12 9.25 12.02
N ILE A 63 1.43 9.00 10.90
CA ILE A 63 0.06 9.49 10.68
C ILE A 63 -0.99 8.51 11.20
N LEU A 64 -0.83 7.21 10.93
CA LEU A 64 -1.84 6.19 11.22
C LEU A 64 -1.51 5.32 12.44
N GLY A 65 -0.25 5.33 12.91
CA GLY A 65 0.21 4.37 13.91
C GLY A 65 0.31 2.94 13.37
N VAL A 66 0.35 2.76 12.05
CA VAL A 66 0.34 1.45 11.38
C VAL A 66 1.73 1.13 10.85
N TYR A 67 2.20 -0.07 11.14
CA TYR A 67 3.35 -0.69 10.47
C TYR A 67 2.85 -1.44 9.24
N ALA A 68 3.26 -0.97 8.06
CA ALA A 68 3.05 -1.62 6.78
C ALA A 68 4.41 -1.80 6.10
N GLU A 69 4.56 -2.92 5.39
CA GLU A 69 5.77 -3.24 4.64
C GLU A 69 5.68 -2.59 3.26
N VAL A 70 6.79 -2.02 2.79
CA VAL A 70 6.88 -1.42 1.45
C VAL A 70 8.03 -2.10 0.73
N ASN A 71 7.70 -2.83 -0.34
CA ASN A 71 8.64 -3.58 -1.15
C ASN A 71 8.78 -2.92 -2.52
N LEU A 72 10.02 -2.78 -2.99
CA LEU A 72 10.31 -2.40 -4.36
C LEU A 72 10.33 -3.65 -5.24
N GLN A 73 9.57 -3.61 -6.33
CA GLN A 73 9.50 -4.67 -7.33
C GLN A 73 9.88 -4.11 -8.70
N GLU A 74 10.38 -4.97 -9.57
CA GLU A 74 10.77 -4.65 -10.94
C GLU A 74 10.08 -5.61 -11.91
N GLU A 75 9.43 -5.08 -12.94
CA GLU A 75 8.81 -5.85 -14.01
C GLU A 75 9.03 -5.15 -15.35
N MET A 76 9.60 -5.87 -16.33
CA MET A 76 9.83 -5.35 -17.69
C MET A 76 10.50 -3.96 -17.70
N ASP A 77 11.58 -3.80 -16.93
CA ASP A 77 12.35 -2.54 -16.79
C ASP A 77 11.60 -1.41 -16.04
N ASN A 78 10.41 -1.68 -15.50
CA ASN A 78 9.64 -0.72 -14.73
C ASN A 78 9.62 -1.08 -13.24
N TYR A 79 9.81 -0.07 -12.39
CA TYR A 79 9.76 -0.22 -10.93
C TYR A 79 8.37 0.10 -10.38
N TYR A 80 7.86 -0.75 -9.50
CA TYR A 80 6.61 -0.51 -8.78
C TYR A 80 6.78 -0.86 -7.30
N LEU A 81 5.90 -0.34 -6.46
CA LEU A 81 5.92 -0.61 -5.02
C LEU A 81 4.75 -1.53 -4.66
N GLU A 82 5.03 -2.56 -3.87
CA GLU A 82 4.03 -3.36 -3.18
C GLU A 82 3.99 -2.92 -1.72
N ILE A 83 2.86 -2.37 -1.29
CA ILE A 83 2.62 -2.01 0.10
C ILE A 83 1.74 -3.09 0.73
N ILE A 84 2.27 -3.81 1.72
CA ILE A 84 1.57 -4.87 2.44
C ILE A 84 1.13 -4.33 3.79
N VAL A 85 -0.18 -4.32 4.00
CA VAL A 85 -0.80 -3.88 5.25
C VAL A 85 -1.33 -5.11 5.99
N PRO A 86 -0.77 -5.47 7.15
CA PRO A 86 -1.30 -6.59 7.93
C PRO A 86 -2.64 -6.21 8.56
N ARG A 87 -3.42 -7.23 8.91
CA ARG A 87 -4.61 -7.04 9.74
C ARG A 87 -4.20 -6.60 11.15
N TYR A 88 -4.93 -5.63 11.70
CA TYR A 88 -4.84 -5.23 13.09
C TYR A 88 -6.09 -5.67 13.83
N ASP A 89 -5.93 -6.41 14.93
CA ASP A 89 -7.05 -6.83 15.78
C ASP A 89 -7.55 -5.70 16.71
N VAL A 90 -6.80 -4.60 16.79
CA VAL A 90 -7.22 -3.36 17.45
C VAL A 90 -7.69 -2.35 16.42
N PRO A 91 -8.79 -1.60 16.68
CA PRO A 91 -9.29 -0.62 15.75
C PRO A 91 -8.28 0.52 15.56
N ILE A 92 -7.91 0.76 14.30
CA ILE A 92 -7.07 1.88 13.89
C ILE A 92 -7.97 3.10 13.66
N PHE A 93 -7.80 4.10 14.52
CA PHE A 93 -8.56 5.35 14.45
C PHE A 93 -7.93 6.32 13.44
N CYS A 94 -8.50 6.34 12.25
CA CYS A 94 -8.08 7.29 11.23
C CYS A 94 -8.85 8.59 11.42
N LYS A 95 -8.12 9.68 11.66
CA LYS A 95 -8.73 11.01 11.73
C LYS A 95 -9.35 11.32 10.36
N ARG A 96 -10.66 11.58 10.36
CA ARG A 96 -11.41 12.06 9.19
C ARG A 96 -10.93 13.44 8.78
#